data_AF-A0A972DIS4-F1
#
_entry.id   AF-A0A972DIS4-F1
#
_cell.length_a   1.000
_cell.length_b   1.000
_cell.length_c   1.000
_cell.angle_alpha   90.00
_cell.angle_beta   90.00
_cell.angle_gamma   90.00
#
_symmetry.space_group_name_H-M   'P 1'
#
loop_
_entity.id
_entity.type
_entity.pdbx_description
1 polymer ?
#
loop_
_entity_poly.entity_id
_entity_poly.type
_entity_poly.pdbx_seq_one_letter_code
_entity_poly.pdbx_strand_id
1 'polypeptide(L)'
;MGTAEIVDIARSVWKAIIIIVLAFAALNFLIQALLRWEKRFMNRILNRIEYENEFAVSYAHVNDLIYIRERVTNRNAIPLPKIRVDFSTPSSLEFPEIKTALVNTSRVVTSLYSLGSDQRVLRNRSVKCTTRGFYDIKGASVTVRGFISGALFSRAVEINAKLWVYPEFIDMRTLYQFSSSPMGDVIVRRWIMEDPFLYSGVRVYRPGDAFKKIHWGLTAKNREIMVRQNDYTSEMKLCVALNIQPSPVLYGNIVDKTIAETGIKVAATLVDQATEVNAPVSFICNSIRRGSRNAIEVIDYGKGKKHFAYIMENMAQLMINNSRTLEELVDYLYENISDSAIVIVTHYVNYNVLHSAGRLSGKGNKVQFIVLDDEYKYNDIRMNTDIVFLSMKNAV
;
A
#
# COMPACT_ATOMS: atom_id res chain seq x y z
N MET A 1 23.63 91.29 0.01
CA MET A 1 23.42 90.26 1.04
C MET A 1 24.72 90.06 1.79
N GLY A 2 24.72 90.36 3.07
CA GLY A 2 25.91 90.26 3.93
C GLY A 2 26.29 88.80 4.14
N THR A 3 27.58 88.51 4.31
CA THR A 3 28.10 87.16 4.61
C THR A 3 27.38 86.52 5.82
N ALA A 4 26.86 87.31 6.75
CA ALA A 4 26.05 86.86 7.88
C ALA A 4 24.67 86.28 7.47
N GLU A 5 23.96 86.89 6.52
CA GLU A 5 22.64 86.41 6.05
C GLU A 5 22.77 85.06 5.34
N ILE A 6 23.84 84.87 4.56
CA ILE A 6 24.12 83.62 3.86
C ILE A 6 24.41 82.49 4.86
N VAL A 7 25.13 82.80 5.96
CA VAL A 7 25.43 81.84 7.03
C VAL A 7 24.18 81.44 7.81
N ASP A 8 23.27 82.38 8.07
CA ASP A 8 22.01 82.08 8.78
C ASP A 8 21.03 81.28 7.91
N ILE A 9 20.95 81.60 6.61
CA ILE A 9 20.20 80.78 5.65
C ILE A 9 20.79 79.37 5.58
N ALA A 10 22.12 79.24 5.48
CA ALA A 10 22.78 77.92 5.46
C ALA A 10 22.51 77.12 6.75
N ARG A 11 22.56 77.75 7.93
CA ARG A 11 22.22 77.09 9.21
C ARG A 11 20.76 76.63 9.26
N SER A 12 19.83 77.43 8.73
CA SER A 12 18.41 77.07 8.67
C SER A 12 18.15 75.86 7.76
N VAL A 13 18.83 75.82 6.60
CA VAL A 13 18.76 74.70 5.63
C VAL A 13 19.34 73.42 6.24
N TRP A 14 20.51 73.51 6.90
CA TRP A 14 21.12 72.36 7.58
C TRP A 14 20.24 71.80 8.71
N LYS A 15 19.59 72.67 9.50
CA LYS A 15 18.62 72.24 10.53
C LYS A 15 17.44 71.50 9.89
N ALA A 16 16.89 72.02 8.79
CA ALA A 16 15.79 71.38 8.08
C ALA A 16 16.19 70.00 7.52
N ILE A 17 17.38 69.87 6.93
CA ILE A 17 17.91 68.59 6.44
C ILE A 17 18.05 67.59 7.58
N ILE A 18 18.62 67.99 8.73
CA ILE A 18 18.77 67.12 9.90
C ILE A 18 17.41 66.64 10.41
N ILE A 19 16.41 67.54 10.49
CA ILE A 19 15.05 67.17 10.92
C ILE A 19 14.43 66.16 9.96
N ILE A 20 14.56 66.35 8.65
CA ILE A 20 14.05 65.42 7.64
C ILE A 20 14.73 64.05 7.77
N VAL A 21 16.06 64.02 7.95
CA VAL A 21 16.81 62.77 8.13
C VAL A 21 16.39 62.05 9.42
N LEU A 22 16.21 62.77 10.52
CA LEU A 22 15.74 62.21 11.79
C LEU A 22 14.31 61.68 11.69
N ALA A 23 13.41 62.42 11.01
CA ALA A 23 12.04 61.98 10.77
C ALA A 23 12.00 60.71 9.92
N PHE A 24 12.82 60.63 8.87
CA PHE A 24 12.96 59.43 8.04
C PHE A 24 13.53 58.25 8.82
N ALA A 25 14.54 58.47 9.66
CA ALA A 25 15.11 57.43 10.53
C ALA A 25 14.08 56.92 11.55
N ALA A 26 13.32 57.81 12.18
CA ALA A 26 12.24 57.47 13.11
C ALA A 26 11.12 56.69 12.43
N LEU A 27 10.71 57.08 11.22
CA LEU A 27 9.72 56.37 10.43
C LEU A 27 10.19 54.95 10.09
N ASN A 28 11.43 54.80 9.63
CA ASN A 28 11.99 53.48 9.35
C ASN A 28 12.07 52.62 10.61
N PHE A 29 12.47 53.20 11.75
CA PHE A 29 12.48 52.48 13.02
C PHE A 29 11.08 52.00 13.41
N LEU A 30 10.05 52.82 13.23
CA LEU A 30 8.66 52.49 13.53
C LEU A 30 8.14 51.38 12.61
N ILE A 31 8.42 51.45 11.30
CA ILE A 31 8.08 50.39 10.34
C ILE A 31 8.75 49.07 10.75
N GLN A 32 10.04 49.09 11.08
CA GLN A 32 10.78 47.90 11.52
C GLN A 32 10.23 47.34 12.84
N ALA A 33 9.86 48.19 13.79
CA ALA A 33 9.23 47.79 15.04
C ALA A 33 7.87 47.11 14.78
N LEU A 34 7.07 47.67 13.87
CA LEU A 34 5.77 47.12 13.47
C LEU A 34 5.90 45.76 12.79
N LEU A 35 6.85 45.60 11.86
CA LEU A 35 7.13 44.31 11.19
C LEU A 35 7.62 43.25 12.17
N ARG A 36 8.48 43.62 13.13
CA ARG A 36 8.92 42.70 14.20
C ARG A 36 7.78 42.31 15.12
N TRP A 37 6.90 43.25 15.44
CA TRP A 37 5.70 42.98 16.24
C TRP A 37 4.77 42.02 15.50
N GLU A 38 4.48 42.28 14.21
CA GLU A 38 3.67 41.41 13.36
C GLU A 38 4.25 39.99 13.31
N LYS A 39 5.55 39.84 13.10
CA LYS A 39 6.21 38.52 13.08
C LYS A 39 6.00 37.76 14.41
N ARG A 40 6.16 38.43 15.55
CA ARG A 40 5.94 37.81 16.86
C ARG A 40 4.48 37.44 17.08
N PHE A 41 3.57 38.32 16.68
CA PHE A 41 2.13 38.11 16.78
C PHE A 41 1.68 36.92 15.91
N MET A 42 2.15 36.86 14.65
CA MET A 42 1.82 35.77 13.73
C MET A 42 2.40 34.43 14.16
N ASN A 43 3.61 34.41 14.74
CA ASN A 43 4.15 33.18 15.32
C ASN A 43 3.29 32.67 16.49
N ARG A 44 2.75 33.57 17.33
CA ARG A 44 1.80 33.19 18.39
C ARG A 44 0.50 32.64 17.82
N ILE A 45 -0.03 33.25 16.76
CA ILE A 45 -1.23 32.78 16.06
C ILE A 45 -1.02 31.37 15.51
N LEU A 46 0.07 31.15 14.78
CA LEU A 46 0.40 29.86 14.16
C LEU A 46 0.53 28.74 15.20
N ASN A 47 1.11 29.03 16.36
CA ASN A 47 1.26 28.05 17.45
C ASN A 47 -0.07 27.63 18.08
N ARG A 48 -1.13 28.42 17.91
CA ARG A 48 -2.49 28.14 18.41
C ARG A 48 -3.42 27.52 17.36
N ILE A 49 -2.93 27.30 16.14
CA ILE A 49 -3.66 26.55 15.13
C ILE A 49 -3.27 25.09 15.27
N GLU A 50 -4.23 24.22 15.55
CA GLU A 50 -3.99 22.78 15.60
C GLU A 50 -4.45 22.15 14.30
N TYR A 51 -3.60 21.30 13.75
CA TYR A 51 -3.90 20.54 12.55
C TYR A 51 -3.62 19.07 12.80
N GLU A 52 -4.62 18.25 12.58
CA GLU A 52 -4.52 16.80 12.63
C GLU A 52 -5.00 16.23 11.29
N ASN A 53 -4.37 15.15 10.87
CA ASN A 53 -4.71 14.45 9.65
C ASN A 53 -4.59 12.96 9.93
N GLU A 54 -5.65 12.22 9.63
CA GLU A 54 -5.72 10.77 9.81
C GLU A 54 -6.40 10.12 8.60
N PHE A 55 -5.96 8.91 8.25
CA PHE A 55 -6.74 8.07 7.35
C PHE A 55 -7.93 7.50 8.12
N ALA A 56 -9.09 7.41 7.47
CA ALA A 56 -10.29 6.84 8.09
C ALA A 56 -10.16 5.34 8.39
N VAL A 57 -9.21 4.66 7.73
CA VAL A 57 -8.89 3.24 7.84
C VAL A 57 -7.38 3.04 7.96
N SER A 58 -6.96 1.95 8.59
CA SER A 58 -5.54 1.58 8.72
C SER A 58 -4.98 0.88 7.48
N TYR A 59 -5.85 0.23 6.69
CA TYR A 59 -5.50 -0.42 5.44
C TYR A 59 -6.59 -0.23 4.37
N ALA A 60 -6.20 -0.39 3.11
CA ALA A 60 -7.07 -0.38 1.93
C ALA A 60 -6.47 -1.30 0.85
N HIS A 61 -7.21 -1.65 -0.18
CA HIS A 61 -6.68 -2.31 -1.37
C HIS A 61 -6.36 -1.30 -2.47
N VAL A 62 -5.51 -1.71 -3.42
CA VAL A 62 -5.35 -0.95 -4.66
C VAL A 62 -6.72 -0.80 -5.34
N ASN A 63 -6.96 0.40 -5.87
CA ASN A 63 -8.20 0.91 -6.44
C ASN A 63 -9.32 1.28 -5.45
N ASP A 64 -9.15 1.05 -4.15
CA ASP A 64 -10.15 1.49 -3.16
C ASP A 64 -10.22 3.02 -3.08
N LEU A 65 -11.44 3.50 -2.82
CA LEU A 65 -11.73 4.88 -2.48
C LEU A 65 -11.92 5.00 -0.97
N ILE A 66 -10.97 5.64 -0.30
CA ILE A 66 -10.97 5.86 1.15
C ILE A 66 -11.12 7.35 1.48
N TYR A 67 -11.20 7.67 2.76
CA TYR A 67 -11.24 9.05 3.23
C TYR A 67 -10.03 9.41 4.09
N ILE A 68 -9.46 10.59 3.84
CA ILE A 68 -8.58 11.29 4.79
C ILE A 68 -9.45 12.28 5.59
N ARG A 69 -9.35 12.24 6.91
CA ARG A 69 -10.01 13.17 7.82
C ARG A 69 -9.02 14.24 8.24
N GLU A 70 -9.28 15.47 7.81
CA GLU A 70 -8.55 16.66 8.23
C GLU A 70 -9.32 17.34 9.36
N ARG A 71 -8.64 17.64 10.46
CA ARG A 71 -9.18 18.42 11.57
C ARG A 71 -8.32 19.66 11.76
N VAL A 72 -8.95 20.83 11.61
CA VAL A 72 -8.31 22.12 11.86
C VAL A 72 -9.02 22.80 13.00
N THR A 73 -8.29 23.23 14.02
CA THR A 73 -8.84 23.96 15.16
C THR A 73 -8.12 25.30 15.31
N ASN A 74 -8.87 26.39 15.38
CA ASN A 74 -8.33 27.72 15.63
C ASN A 74 -8.49 28.10 17.11
N ARG A 75 -7.50 27.81 17.96
CA ARG A 75 -7.52 28.21 19.39
C ARG A 75 -7.15 29.68 19.63
N ASN A 76 -7.19 30.52 18.58
CA ASN A 76 -7.00 31.95 18.73
C ASN A 76 -8.31 32.62 19.14
N ALA A 77 -8.20 33.70 19.90
CA ALA A 77 -9.32 34.59 20.23
C ALA A 77 -9.83 35.41 19.03
N ILE A 78 -9.16 35.29 17.88
CA ILE A 78 -9.39 36.09 16.67
C ILE A 78 -9.78 35.14 15.53
N PRO A 79 -10.77 35.50 14.70
CA PRO A 79 -11.09 34.74 13.50
C PRO A 79 -9.95 34.78 12.48
N LEU A 80 -9.70 33.64 11.85
CA LEU A 80 -8.72 33.46 10.79
C LEU A 80 -9.46 33.19 9.47
N PRO A 81 -9.68 34.22 8.63
CA PRO A 81 -10.49 34.10 7.42
C PRO A 81 -9.81 33.26 6.33
N LYS A 82 -8.49 33.09 6.40
CA LYS A 82 -7.73 32.32 5.42
C LYS A 82 -6.55 31.61 6.05
N ILE A 83 -6.72 30.31 6.26
CA ILE A 83 -5.66 29.37 6.64
C ILE A 83 -5.43 28.46 5.45
N ARG A 84 -4.17 28.37 5.02
CA ARG A 84 -3.73 27.40 4.01
C ARG A 84 -3.00 26.27 4.74
N VAL A 85 -3.38 25.04 4.48
CA VAL A 85 -2.66 23.87 4.95
C VAL A 85 -2.20 23.07 3.73
N ASP A 86 -0.91 22.87 3.61
CA ASP A 86 -0.30 22.12 2.51
C ASP A 86 0.35 20.86 3.08
N PHE A 87 -0.06 19.68 2.61
CA PHE A 87 0.59 18.42 2.96
C PHE A 87 1.04 17.67 1.71
N SER A 88 2.16 16.97 1.83
CA SER A 88 2.77 16.22 0.72
C SER A 88 2.37 14.76 0.81
N THR A 89 1.90 14.23 -0.31
CA THR A 89 1.52 12.82 -0.48
C THR A 89 2.27 12.24 -1.67
N PRO A 90 2.51 10.93 -1.73
CA PRO A 90 3.04 10.31 -2.93
C PRO A 90 2.02 10.38 -4.08
N SER A 91 2.51 10.41 -5.33
CA SER A 91 1.69 10.44 -6.54
C SER A 91 0.70 9.27 -6.65
N SER A 92 0.96 8.17 -5.94
CA SER A 92 0.09 7.00 -5.83
C SER A 92 -1.24 7.22 -5.09
N LEU A 93 -1.39 8.33 -4.35
CA LEU A 93 -2.64 8.69 -3.69
C LEU A 93 -3.32 9.81 -4.47
N GLU A 94 -4.40 9.48 -5.18
CA GLU A 94 -5.14 10.42 -6.03
C GLU A 94 -6.29 11.07 -5.28
N PHE A 95 -6.45 12.38 -5.45
CA PHE A 95 -7.49 13.17 -4.82
C PHE A 95 -8.45 13.69 -5.91
N PRO A 96 -9.54 12.96 -6.22
CA PRO A 96 -10.37 13.25 -7.39
C PRO A 96 -11.07 14.60 -7.31
N GLU A 97 -11.36 15.09 -6.10
CA GLU A 97 -12.12 16.32 -5.86
C GLU A 97 -11.26 17.60 -5.93
N ILE A 98 -9.93 17.50 -6.08
CA ILE A 98 -9.02 18.63 -5.82
C ILE A 98 -8.01 18.81 -6.95
N LYS A 99 -7.78 20.07 -7.33
CA LYS A 99 -6.63 20.44 -8.15
C LYS A 99 -5.35 20.28 -7.33
N THR A 100 -4.69 19.14 -7.48
CA THR A 100 -3.40 18.88 -6.84
C THR A 100 -2.26 19.27 -7.75
N ALA A 101 -1.19 19.85 -7.20
CA ALA A 101 0.03 20.08 -7.95
C ALA A 101 0.92 18.84 -7.86
N LEU A 102 1.30 18.28 -9.00
CA LEU A 102 2.27 17.19 -9.05
C LEU A 102 3.67 17.79 -9.20
N VAL A 103 4.49 17.62 -8.18
CA VAL A 103 5.90 18.06 -8.17
C VAL A 103 6.75 16.80 -8.09
N ASN A 104 7.31 16.41 -9.24
CA ASN A 104 8.07 15.16 -9.43
C ASN A 104 7.23 13.93 -9.07
N THR A 105 7.57 13.25 -7.97
CA THR A 105 6.90 12.04 -7.46
C THR A 105 5.97 12.32 -6.27
N SER A 106 5.92 13.58 -5.80
CA SER A 106 5.10 14.02 -4.69
C SER A 106 3.97 14.92 -5.16
N ARG A 107 2.77 14.65 -4.68
CA ARG A 107 1.57 15.42 -4.87
C ARG A 107 1.35 16.31 -3.65
N VAL A 108 1.35 17.62 -3.85
CA VAL A 108 1.03 18.58 -2.80
C VAL A 108 -0.47 18.84 -2.81
N VAL A 109 -1.11 18.57 -1.68
CA VAL A 109 -2.53 18.81 -1.47
C VAL A 109 -2.68 20.10 -0.66
N THR A 110 -3.31 21.10 -1.28
CA THR A 110 -3.59 22.39 -0.66
C THR A 110 -5.01 22.45 -0.15
N SER A 111 -5.15 22.75 1.14
CA SER A 111 -6.40 22.88 1.87
C SER A 111 -6.58 24.33 2.30
N LEU A 112 -7.73 24.92 1.97
CA LEU A 112 -8.07 26.28 2.40
C LEU A 112 -9.22 26.22 3.41
N TYR A 113 -9.03 26.92 4.53
CA TYR A 113 -10.02 27.01 5.61
C TYR A 113 -10.25 28.47 6.02
N SER A 114 -11.46 28.73 6.50
CA SER A 114 -11.84 29.94 7.22
C SER A 114 -12.43 29.51 8.56
N LEU A 115 -11.83 29.92 9.66
CA LEU A 115 -12.26 29.54 11.02
C LEU A 115 -12.47 30.79 11.88
N GLY A 116 -13.59 30.84 12.58
CA GLY A 116 -13.84 31.78 13.66
C GLY A 116 -12.95 31.52 14.88
N SER A 117 -13.13 32.32 15.93
CA SER A 117 -12.43 32.09 17.20
C SER A 117 -12.90 30.78 17.84
N ASP A 118 -11.95 29.99 18.33
CA ASP A 118 -12.16 28.67 18.94
C ASP A 118 -12.98 27.67 18.10
N GLN A 119 -13.08 27.92 16.80
CA GLN A 119 -13.82 27.06 15.88
C GLN A 119 -12.96 25.86 15.47
N ARG A 120 -13.62 24.70 15.35
CA ARG A 120 -13.07 23.49 14.75
C ARG A 120 -13.82 23.14 13.47
N VAL A 121 -13.08 22.75 12.44
CA VAL A 121 -13.62 22.22 11.18
C VAL A 121 -13.09 20.82 10.96
N LEU A 122 -14.00 19.91 10.63
CA LEU A 122 -13.71 18.53 10.22
C LEU A 122 -14.04 18.39 8.75
N ARG A 123 -13.10 17.88 7.96
CA ARG A 123 -13.31 17.65 6.53
C ARG A 123 -12.85 16.26 6.16
N ASN A 124 -13.73 15.50 5.53
CA ASN A 124 -13.39 14.22 4.92
C ASN A 124 -13.08 14.46 3.45
N ARG A 125 -12.00 13.86 2.96
CA ARG A 125 -11.59 13.93 1.55
C ARG A 125 -11.44 12.56 0.97
N SER A 126 -12.07 12.33 -0.17
CA SER A 126 -11.90 11.09 -0.91
C SER A 126 -10.47 10.98 -1.45
N VAL A 127 -9.89 9.80 -1.33
CA VAL A 127 -8.56 9.45 -1.81
C VAL A 127 -8.63 8.09 -2.47
N LYS A 128 -8.20 8.01 -3.73
CA LYS A 128 -8.07 6.75 -4.47
C LYS A 128 -6.65 6.24 -4.36
N CYS A 129 -6.50 4.98 -3.94
CA CYS A 129 -5.21 4.32 -3.83
C CYS A 129 -4.84 3.65 -5.15
N THR A 130 -3.88 4.17 -5.92
CA THR A 130 -3.59 3.63 -7.27
C THR A 130 -2.49 2.57 -7.30
N THR A 131 -1.57 2.58 -6.34
CA THR A 131 -0.51 1.56 -6.24
C THR A 131 -0.44 1.01 -4.83
N ARG A 132 0.01 -0.24 -4.68
CA ARG A 132 0.27 -0.83 -3.36
C ARG A 132 1.46 -0.15 -2.70
N GLY A 133 1.50 -0.15 -1.38
CA GLY A 133 2.54 0.55 -0.66
C GLY A 133 2.24 0.76 0.82
N PHE A 134 3.29 1.09 1.56
CA PHE A 134 3.15 1.73 2.87
C PHE A 134 3.30 3.24 2.72
N TYR A 135 2.25 3.97 3.07
CA TYR A 135 2.19 5.42 2.99
C TYR A 135 2.26 6.05 4.37
N ASP A 136 3.24 6.94 4.56
CA ASP A 136 3.50 7.63 5.82
C ASP A 136 3.58 9.14 5.55
N ILE A 137 2.52 9.86 5.90
CA ILE A 137 2.44 11.33 5.76
C ILE A 137 2.96 11.94 7.06
N LYS A 138 4.19 12.43 7.00
CA LYS A 138 4.94 12.91 8.18
C LYS A 138 4.69 14.36 8.57
N GLY A 139 4.13 15.18 7.69
CA GLY A 139 3.94 16.58 8.03
C GLY A 139 3.12 17.39 7.04
N ALA A 140 2.68 18.54 7.53
CA ALA A 140 2.02 19.59 6.78
C ALA A 140 2.60 20.94 7.12
N SER A 141 2.40 21.91 6.24
CA SER A 141 2.72 23.31 6.46
C SER A 141 1.42 24.08 6.63
N VAL A 142 1.24 24.70 7.79
CA VAL A 142 0.14 25.64 8.04
C VAL A 142 0.64 27.04 7.75
N THR A 143 0.00 27.73 6.81
CA THR A 143 0.37 29.07 6.34
C THR A 143 -0.77 30.05 6.55
N VAL A 144 -0.45 31.19 7.15
CA VAL A 144 -1.35 32.34 7.35
C VAL A 144 -0.70 33.59 6.75
N ARG A 145 -1.51 34.50 6.22
CA ARG A 145 -1.03 35.76 5.64
C ARG A 145 -1.00 36.88 6.69
N GLY A 146 0.11 37.61 6.72
CA GLY A 146 0.33 38.89 7.40
C GLY A 146 -0.78 39.90 7.16
N PHE A 147 -1.23 40.58 8.19
CA PHE A 147 -2.23 41.64 8.06
C PHE A 147 -1.61 42.96 7.57
N ILE A 148 -0.37 43.23 7.97
CA ILE A 148 0.33 44.50 7.71
C ILE A 148 1.30 44.33 6.54
N SER A 149 2.25 43.40 6.65
CA SER A 149 3.26 43.16 5.60
C SER A 149 2.71 42.41 4.39
N GLY A 150 1.57 41.73 4.52
CA GLY A 150 1.07 40.79 3.52
C GLY A 150 1.94 39.54 3.34
N ALA A 151 2.99 39.38 4.15
CA ALA A 151 3.93 38.27 4.09
C ALA A 151 3.26 36.94 4.44
N LEU A 152 3.79 35.82 3.97
CA LEU A 152 3.31 34.50 4.35
C LEU A 152 4.10 33.99 5.56
N PHE A 153 3.39 33.67 6.63
CA PHE A 153 3.95 33.04 7.82
C PHE A 153 3.54 31.57 7.82
N SER A 154 4.52 30.67 7.82
CA SER A 154 4.29 29.23 7.80
C SER A 154 4.87 28.54 9.03
N ARG A 155 4.22 27.46 9.46
CA ARG A 155 4.71 26.57 10.52
C ARG A 155 4.55 25.13 10.05
N ALA A 156 5.62 24.36 10.14
CA ALA A 156 5.57 22.92 9.95
C ALA A 156 4.88 22.25 11.14
N VAL A 157 3.95 21.34 10.85
CA VAL A 157 3.23 20.52 11.81
C VAL A 157 3.56 19.07 11.49
N GLU A 158 4.03 18.34 12.50
CA GLU A 158 4.27 16.90 12.39
C GLU A 158 2.94 16.15 12.42
N ILE A 159 2.83 15.18 11.52
CA ILE A 159 1.64 14.34 11.34
C ILE A 159 2.12 12.90 11.30
N ASN A 160 1.26 11.99 11.74
CA ASN A 160 1.56 10.56 11.73
C ASN A 160 0.38 9.80 11.12
N ALA A 161 0.07 10.10 9.86
CA ALA A 161 -0.98 9.41 9.13
C ALA A 161 -0.35 8.28 8.32
N LYS A 162 -0.65 7.04 8.73
CA LYS A 162 -0.13 5.82 8.14
C LYS A 162 -1.24 5.05 7.45
N LEU A 163 -0.95 4.50 6.28
CA LEU A 163 -1.87 3.67 5.51
C LEU A 163 -1.11 2.54 4.83
N TRP A 164 -1.63 1.32 4.99
CA TRP A 164 -1.21 0.17 4.20
C TRP A 164 -2.13 0.00 3.01
N VAL A 165 -1.59 0.04 1.80
CA VAL A 165 -2.34 -0.30 0.59
C VAL A 165 -1.90 -1.67 0.12
N TYR A 166 -2.78 -2.62 0.33
CA TYR A 166 -2.64 -4.02 -0.04
C TYR A 166 -2.78 -4.22 -1.54
N PRO A 167 -2.13 -5.25 -2.11
CA PRO A 167 -2.41 -5.69 -3.47
C PRO A 167 -3.90 -5.91 -3.70
N GLU A 168 -4.34 -5.64 -4.92
CA GLU A 168 -5.67 -6.00 -5.41
C GLU A 168 -5.75 -7.52 -5.59
N PHE A 169 -6.91 -8.11 -5.26
CA PHE A 169 -7.19 -9.51 -5.55
C PHE A 169 -7.68 -9.68 -6.98
N ILE A 170 -7.29 -10.78 -7.63
CA ILE A 170 -7.75 -11.12 -8.97
C ILE A 170 -8.79 -12.24 -8.85
N ASP A 171 -9.84 -12.21 -9.67
CA ASP A 171 -10.70 -13.38 -9.77
C ASP A 171 -9.96 -14.52 -10.49
N MET A 172 -9.56 -15.53 -9.71
CA MET A 172 -8.88 -16.71 -10.22
C MET A 172 -9.70 -17.46 -11.27
N ARG A 173 -11.03 -17.37 -11.26
CA ARG A 173 -11.88 -18.03 -12.28
C ARG A 173 -11.63 -17.45 -13.67
N THR A 174 -11.46 -16.13 -13.76
CA THR A 174 -11.10 -15.43 -15.00
C THR A 174 -9.73 -15.85 -15.49
N LEU A 175 -8.79 -16.11 -14.57
CA LEU A 175 -7.45 -16.61 -14.89
C LEU A 175 -7.47 -18.06 -15.43
N TYR A 176 -8.34 -18.93 -14.90
CA TYR A 176 -8.46 -20.33 -15.38
C TYR A 176 -9.22 -20.50 -16.68
N GLN A 177 -10.07 -19.55 -17.09
CA GLN A 177 -10.74 -19.59 -18.41
C GLN A 177 -9.75 -19.66 -19.57
N PHE A 178 -8.51 -19.20 -19.36
CA PHE A 178 -7.42 -19.23 -20.35
C PHE A 178 -6.44 -20.39 -20.13
N SER A 179 -6.68 -21.25 -19.14
CA SER A 179 -5.91 -22.47 -18.91
C SER A 179 -6.59 -23.66 -19.59
N SER A 180 -5.84 -24.45 -20.34
CA SER A 180 -6.32 -25.64 -21.06
C SER A 180 -6.59 -26.85 -20.14
N SER A 181 -6.64 -26.65 -18.82
CA SER A 181 -6.92 -27.72 -17.86
C SER A 181 -8.43 -27.89 -17.65
N PRO A 182 -9.03 -29.07 -17.90
CA PRO A 182 -10.48 -29.28 -17.82
C PRO A 182 -11.12 -29.17 -16.41
N MET A 183 -10.35 -28.81 -15.38
CA MET A 183 -10.80 -28.83 -13.98
C MET A 183 -10.70 -27.44 -13.36
N GLY A 184 -11.74 -26.63 -13.54
CA GLY A 184 -11.88 -25.27 -12.99
C GLY A 184 -12.13 -25.19 -11.48
N ASP A 185 -11.49 -26.03 -10.68
CA ASP A 185 -11.54 -25.96 -9.22
C ASP A 185 -10.41 -25.10 -8.66
N VAL A 186 -10.73 -24.29 -7.64
CA VAL A 186 -9.80 -23.42 -6.89
C VAL A 186 -8.58 -24.24 -6.42
N ILE A 187 -7.34 -23.84 -6.78
CA ILE A 187 -6.08 -24.55 -6.43
C ILE A 187 -6.07 -25.00 -4.97
N VAL A 188 -6.43 -24.07 -4.09
CA VAL A 188 -6.46 -24.29 -2.64
C VAL A 188 -7.43 -25.42 -2.27
N ARG A 189 -8.60 -25.50 -2.90
CA ARG A 189 -9.60 -26.58 -2.66
C ARG A 189 -9.18 -27.92 -3.27
N ARG A 190 -8.45 -27.92 -4.38
CA ARG A 190 -7.93 -29.17 -5.00
C ARG A 190 -6.97 -29.90 -4.06
N TRP A 191 -6.29 -29.17 -3.18
CA TRP A 191 -5.26 -29.74 -2.33
C TRP A 191 -5.72 -30.00 -0.90
N ILE A 192 -6.64 -29.17 -0.39
CA ILE A 192 -7.28 -29.41 0.90
C ILE A 192 -8.34 -30.50 0.73
N MET A 193 -7.90 -31.76 0.71
CA MET A 193 -8.77 -32.91 0.59
C MET A 193 -9.36 -33.23 1.97
N GLU A 194 -10.69 -33.23 2.06
CA GLU A 194 -11.44 -33.74 3.21
C GLU A 194 -11.04 -35.20 3.47
N ASP A 195 -10.78 -35.57 4.72
CA ASP A 195 -10.42 -36.96 5.02
C ASP A 195 -11.67 -37.84 4.92
N PRO A 196 -11.70 -38.85 4.02
CA PRO A 196 -12.83 -39.77 3.90
C PRO A 196 -13.21 -40.51 5.20
N PHE A 197 -12.31 -40.58 6.19
CA PHE A 197 -12.48 -41.27 7.46
C PHE A 197 -12.86 -40.34 8.62
N LEU A 198 -12.55 -39.03 8.57
CA LEU A 198 -12.99 -38.10 9.61
C LEU A 198 -14.37 -37.55 9.25
N TYR A 199 -15.37 -37.80 10.08
CA TYR A 199 -16.74 -37.37 9.88
C TYR A 199 -17.07 -36.21 10.82
N SER A 200 -17.34 -35.02 10.27
CA SER A 200 -17.65 -33.80 11.03
C SER A 200 -19.17 -33.57 11.19
N GLY A 201 -19.99 -34.11 10.26
CA GLY A 201 -21.44 -33.99 10.34
C GLY A 201 -22.15 -34.25 9.02
N VAL A 202 -23.36 -33.70 8.88
CA VAL A 202 -24.21 -33.82 7.69
C VAL A 202 -24.84 -32.49 7.34
N ARG A 203 -24.94 -32.21 6.04
CA ARG A 203 -25.56 -30.99 5.50
C ARG A 203 -26.51 -31.34 4.35
N VAL A 204 -27.38 -30.39 3.99
CA VAL A 204 -28.24 -30.50 2.80
C VAL A 204 -27.40 -30.48 1.52
N TYR A 205 -27.74 -31.34 0.57
CA TYR A 205 -27.10 -31.47 -0.74
C TYR A 205 -27.07 -30.15 -1.49
N ARG A 206 -25.91 -29.83 -2.08
CA ARG A 206 -25.77 -28.73 -3.03
C ARG A 206 -25.38 -29.25 -4.41
N PRO A 207 -25.84 -28.62 -5.50
CA PRO A 207 -25.38 -28.95 -6.84
C PRO A 207 -23.85 -28.94 -6.91
N GLY A 208 -23.25 -30.06 -7.34
CA GLY A 208 -21.80 -30.28 -7.36
C GLY A 208 -21.28 -31.28 -6.30
N ASP A 209 -22.10 -31.63 -5.30
CA ASP A 209 -21.73 -32.66 -4.33
C ASP A 209 -21.72 -34.05 -4.99
N ALA A 210 -20.67 -34.83 -4.72
CA ALA A 210 -20.52 -36.17 -5.27
C ALA A 210 -21.55 -37.14 -4.68
N PHE A 211 -22.26 -37.90 -5.53
CA PHE A 211 -23.29 -38.87 -5.11
C PHE A 211 -22.79 -39.90 -4.09
N LYS A 212 -21.50 -40.27 -4.14
CA LYS A 212 -20.87 -41.17 -3.15
C LYS A 212 -20.89 -40.65 -1.71
N LYS A 213 -21.07 -39.34 -1.52
CA LYS A 213 -21.13 -38.69 -0.21
C LYS A 213 -22.56 -38.63 0.36
N ILE A 214 -23.59 -39.08 -0.37
CA ILE A 214 -24.98 -39.03 0.11
C ILE A 214 -25.18 -39.99 1.28
N HIS A 215 -25.72 -39.47 2.39
CA HIS A 215 -26.07 -40.26 3.55
C HIS A 215 -27.51 -40.77 3.44
N TRP A 216 -27.74 -41.86 2.69
CA TRP A 216 -29.07 -42.40 2.41
C TRP A 216 -29.98 -42.58 3.64
N GLY A 217 -29.45 -43.04 4.77
CA GLY A 217 -30.25 -43.22 5.99
C GLY A 217 -30.79 -41.92 6.60
N LEU A 218 -30.06 -40.82 6.47
CA LEU A 218 -30.48 -39.51 6.97
C LEU A 218 -31.35 -38.79 5.93
N THR A 219 -31.06 -39.01 4.65
CA THR A 219 -31.93 -38.58 3.55
C THR A 219 -33.34 -39.17 3.69
N ALA A 220 -33.45 -40.46 3.98
CA ALA A 220 -34.74 -41.12 4.18
C ALA A 220 -35.51 -40.57 5.40
N LYS A 221 -34.80 -40.22 6.48
CA LYS A 221 -35.38 -39.71 7.72
C LYS A 221 -35.83 -38.24 7.61
N ASN A 222 -35.03 -37.41 6.96
CA ASN A 222 -35.27 -35.96 6.86
C ASN A 222 -36.07 -35.56 5.62
N ARG A 223 -36.31 -36.49 4.67
CA ARG A 223 -36.97 -36.25 3.38
C ARG A 223 -36.27 -35.22 2.47
N GLU A 224 -35.02 -34.91 2.76
CA GLU A 224 -34.14 -34.04 1.96
C GLU A 224 -32.82 -34.75 1.73
N ILE A 225 -32.18 -34.55 0.57
CA ILE A 225 -30.91 -35.22 0.27
C ILE A 225 -29.82 -34.67 1.20
N MET A 226 -29.32 -35.52 2.10
CA MET A 226 -28.26 -35.18 3.04
C MET A 226 -26.93 -35.73 2.55
N VAL A 227 -25.87 -34.94 2.67
CA VAL A 227 -24.51 -35.27 2.28
C VAL A 227 -23.63 -35.32 3.52
N ARG A 228 -22.80 -36.37 3.64
CA ARG A 228 -21.78 -36.50 4.67
C ARG A 228 -20.75 -35.38 4.51
N GLN A 229 -20.50 -34.66 5.59
CA GLN A 229 -19.45 -33.66 5.69
C GLN A 229 -18.27 -34.27 6.44
N ASN A 230 -17.18 -34.41 5.73
CA ASN A 230 -15.95 -34.98 6.25
C ASN A 230 -15.06 -33.86 6.80
N ASP A 231 -14.39 -34.13 7.92
CA ASP A 231 -13.40 -33.22 8.53
C ASP A 231 -12.00 -33.49 7.95
N TYR A 232 -11.04 -32.62 8.26
CA TYR A 232 -9.67 -32.72 7.76
C TYR A 232 -8.75 -33.39 8.82
N THR A 233 -8.06 -34.49 8.50
CA THR A 233 -7.06 -35.11 9.41
C THR A 233 -5.69 -34.44 9.37
N SER A 234 -5.30 -33.91 8.21
CA SER A 234 -4.02 -33.23 8.02
C SER A 234 -4.28 -31.74 7.81
N GLU A 235 -3.68 -30.90 8.64
CA GLU A 235 -3.57 -29.47 8.35
C GLU A 235 -2.68 -29.32 7.12
N MET A 236 -3.25 -29.39 5.92
CA MET A 236 -2.48 -29.18 4.71
C MET A 236 -2.08 -27.71 4.65
N LYS A 237 -0.78 -27.46 4.78
CA LYS A 237 -0.17 -26.13 4.81
C LYS A 237 0.05 -25.66 3.38
N LEU A 238 -0.26 -24.41 3.11
CA LEU A 238 0.01 -23.76 1.82
C LEU A 238 1.24 -22.87 1.94
N CYS A 239 2.26 -23.13 1.13
CA CYS A 239 3.38 -22.23 0.91
C CYS A 239 3.20 -21.51 -0.42
N VAL A 240 3.03 -20.19 -0.36
CA VAL A 240 3.02 -19.35 -1.55
C VAL A 240 4.42 -18.78 -1.75
N ALA A 241 5.13 -19.25 -2.76
CA ALA A 241 6.44 -18.76 -3.14
C ALA A 241 6.32 -17.84 -4.36
N LEU A 242 6.73 -16.59 -4.23
CA LEU A 242 6.70 -15.60 -5.30
C LEU A 242 8.10 -15.30 -5.84
N ASN A 243 8.27 -15.50 -7.14
CA ASN A 243 9.43 -15.05 -7.89
C ASN A 243 9.17 -13.68 -8.54
N ILE A 244 10.01 -12.69 -8.26
CA ILE A 244 10.00 -11.36 -8.90
C ILE A 244 10.98 -11.28 -10.08
N GLN A 245 11.86 -12.27 -10.25
CA GLN A 245 12.83 -12.29 -11.35
C GLN A 245 12.12 -12.44 -12.70
N PRO A 246 12.31 -11.49 -13.64
CA PRO A 246 11.57 -11.48 -14.90
C PRO A 246 12.05 -12.55 -15.88
N SER A 247 13.34 -12.86 -15.91
CA SER A 247 13.92 -13.84 -16.83
C SER A 247 15.18 -14.51 -16.24
N PRO A 248 15.58 -15.69 -16.75
CA PRO A 248 16.77 -16.38 -16.25
C PRO A 248 18.09 -15.66 -16.57
N VAL A 249 18.10 -14.77 -17.57
CA VAL A 249 19.31 -14.09 -18.05
C VAL A 249 19.43 -12.67 -17.49
N LEU A 250 18.30 -12.01 -17.19
CA LEU A 250 18.29 -10.63 -16.72
C LEU A 250 18.45 -10.56 -15.20
N TYR A 251 19.62 -10.07 -14.78
CA TYR A 251 19.84 -9.55 -13.43
C TYR A 251 19.72 -8.03 -13.43
N GLY A 252 18.87 -7.47 -12.56
CA GLY A 252 18.77 -6.03 -12.35
C GLY A 252 17.56 -5.35 -13.02
N ASN A 253 17.50 -4.02 -12.84
CA ASN A 253 16.34 -3.10 -12.88
C ASN A 253 15.42 -3.07 -14.14
N ILE A 254 15.55 -3.99 -15.08
CA ILE A 254 14.62 -4.13 -16.22
C ILE A 254 13.59 -5.20 -15.87
N VAL A 255 12.91 -5.02 -14.74
CA VAL A 255 11.75 -5.83 -14.39
C VAL A 255 10.55 -5.18 -15.07
N ASP A 256 9.79 -5.96 -15.84
CA ASP A 256 8.46 -5.52 -16.23
C ASP A 256 7.62 -5.39 -14.96
N LYS A 257 7.46 -4.13 -14.53
CA LYS A 257 6.74 -3.77 -13.32
C LYS A 257 5.33 -4.35 -13.34
N THR A 258 4.72 -4.47 -14.50
CA THR A 258 3.33 -4.93 -14.64
C THR A 258 3.19 -6.42 -14.33
N ILE A 259 4.10 -7.26 -14.83
CA ILE A 259 4.05 -8.71 -14.60
C ILE A 259 4.43 -9.03 -13.14
N ALA A 260 5.42 -8.34 -12.58
CA ALA A 260 5.77 -8.49 -11.17
C ALA A 260 4.61 -8.10 -10.24
N GLU A 261 3.92 -6.98 -10.51
CA GLU A 261 2.71 -6.59 -9.79
C GLU A 261 1.61 -7.64 -9.94
N THR A 262 1.45 -8.23 -11.13
CA THR A 262 0.49 -9.30 -11.37
C THR A 262 0.80 -10.54 -10.53
N GLY A 263 2.07 -10.94 -10.42
CA GLY A 263 2.49 -12.03 -9.55
C GLY A 263 2.17 -11.78 -8.08
N ILE A 264 2.34 -10.54 -7.61
CA ILE A 264 1.96 -10.14 -6.25
C ILE A 264 0.44 -10.23 -6.05
N LYS A 265 -0.36 -9.80 -7.04
CA LYS A 265 -1.83 -9.92 -6.98
C LYS A 265 -2.27 -11.39 -6.93
N VAL A 266 -1.66 -12.27 -7.74
CA VAL A 266 -1.94 -13.71 -7.72
C VAL A 266 -1.56 -14.31 -6.36
N ALA A 267 -0.37 -13.99 -5.85
CA ALA A 267 0.07 -14.45 -4.53
C ALA A 267 -0.88 -14.00 -3.41
N ALA A 268 -1.28 -12.72 -3.41
CA ALA A 268 -2.25 -12.17 -2.45
C ALA A 268 -3.59 -12.91 -2.50
N THR A 269 -4.06 -13.24 -3.71
CA THR A 269 -5.31 -13.98 -3.91
C THR A 269 -5.22 -15.42 -3.39
N LEU A 270 -4.09 -16.11 -3.59
CA LEU A 270 -3.87 -17.45 -3.05
C LEU A 270 -3.86 -17.45 -1.51
N VAL A 271 -3.24 -16.43 -0.91
CA VAL A 271 -3.20 -16.24 0.54
C VAL A 271 -4.60 -15.97 1.09
N ASP A 272 -5.39 -15.15 0.40
CA ASP A 272 -6.79 -14.88 0.75
C ASP A 272 -7.64 -16.15 0.71
N GLN A 273 -7.61 -16.90 -0.41
CA GLN A 273 -8.33 -18.16 -0.56
C GLN A 273 -7.96 -19.20 0.50
N ALA A 274 -6.68 -19.28 0.86
CA ALA A 274 -6.21 -20.19 1.91
C ALA A 274 -6.63 -19.75 3.31
N THR A 275 -6.74 -18.43 3.54
CA THR A 275 -7.28 -17.87 4.77
C THR A 275 -8.79 -18.14 4.89
N GLU A 276 -9.55 -18.07 3.79
CA GLU A 276 -11.01 -18.36 3.78
C GLU A 276 -11.32 -19.80 4.21
N VAL A 277 -10.49 -20.76 3.82
CA VAL A 277 -10.60 -22.18 4.20
C VAL A 277 -9.85 -22.53 5.49
N ASN A 278 -9.30 -21.52 6.19
CA ASN A 278 -8.58 -21.67 7.46
C ASN A 278 -7.36 -22.60 7.40
N ALA A 279 -6.69 -22.66 6.24
CA ALA A 279 -5.43 -23.38 6.07
C ALA A 279 -4.25 -22.57 6.65
N PRO A 280 -3.22 -23.21 7.23
CA PRO A 280 -1.97 -22.54 7.53
C PRO A 280 -1.30 -22.04 6.25
N VAL A 281 -0.90 -20.77 6.20
CA VAL A 281 -0.27 -20.15 5.03
C VAL A 281 1.11 -19.62 5.39
N SER A 282 2.11 -19.91 4.55
CA SER A 282 3.41 -19.22 4.54
C SER A 282 3.56 -18.45 3.23
N PHE A 283 4.36 -17.38 3.28
CA PHE A 283 4.69 -16.58 2.11
C PHE A 283 6.20 -16.40 2.03
N ILE A 284 6.78 -16.74 0.88
CA ILE A 284 8.22 -16.65 0.63
C ILE A 284 8.43 -15.89 -0.67
N CYS A 285 9.35 -14.93 -0.69
CA CYS A 285 9.64 -14.14 -1.88
C CYS A 285 11.13 -13.87 -2.04
N ASN A 286 11.65 -13.99 -3.27
CA ASN A 286 13.06 -13.70 -3.60
C ASN A 286 13.36 -12.19 -3.80
N SER A 287 12.59 -11.34 -3.14
CA SER A 287 12.73 -9.90 -3.18
C SER A 287 12.74 -9.31 -1.77
N ILE A 288 13.29 -8.10 -1.65
CA ILE A 288 13.48 -7.39 -0.39
C ILE A 288 12.26 -6.52 -0.09
N ARG A 289 11.86 -6.50 1.18
CA ARG A 289 10.94 -5.49 1.70
C ARG A 289 11.68 -4.18 1.99
N ARG A 290 11.04 -3.04 1.75
CA ARG A 290 11.65 -1.72 2.04
C ARG A 290 12.17 -1.64 3.48
N GLY A 291 13.49 -1.50 3.64
CA GLY A 291 14.17 -1.40 4.94
C GLY A 291 14.63 -2.73 5.54
N SER A 292 14.37 -3.86 4.87
CA SER A 292 14.89 -5.18 5.24
C SER A 292 16.31 -5.38 4.70
N ARG A 293 17.09 -6.23 5.39
CA ARG A 293 18.43 -6.67 4.97
C ARG A 293 18.42 -8.10 4.43
N ASN A 294 17.28 -8.79 4.50
CA ASN A 294 17.18 -10.20 4.11
C ASN A 294 17.10 -10.31 2.60
N ALA A 295 17.86 -11.23 2.00
CA ALA A 295 17.85 -11.44 0.56
C ALA A 295 16.61 -12.22 0.05
N ILE A 296 15.93 -12.94 0.96
CA ILE A 296 14.66 -13.63 0.75
C ILE A 296 13.75 -13.22 1.91
N GLU A 297 12.55 -12.74 1.60
CA GLU A 297 11.53 -12.48 2.60
C GLU A 297 10.78 -13.77 2.89
N VAL A 298 10.74 -14.14 4.17
CA VAL A 298 10.15 -15.40 4.65
C VAL A 298 9.15 -15.07 5.74
N ILE A 299 7.94 -15.53 5.55
CA ILE A 299 6.87 -15.48 6.54
C ILE A 299 6.45 -16.92 6.80
N ASP A 300 6.70 -17.37 8.03
CA ASP A 300 6.38 -18.73 8.46
C ASP A 300 4.88 -19.03 8.40
N TYR A 301 4.54 -20.31 8.55
CA TYR A 301 3.17 -20.76 8.60
C TYR A 301 2.40 -20.13 9.77
N GLY A 302 1.23 -19.60 9.46
CA GLY A 302 0.29 -19.10 10.46
C GLY A 302 -1.14 -19.15 9.93
N LYS A 303 -2.08 -18.87 10.84
CA LYS A 303 -3.52 -18.86 10.54
C LYS A 303 -4.19 -17.58 11.01
N GLY A 304 -5.37 -17.34 10.44
CA GLY A 304 -6.29 -16.30 10.89
C GLY A 304 -5.94 -14.89 10.43
N LYS A 305 -6.81 -13.95 10.79
CA LYS A 305 -6.81 -12.58 10.24
C LYS A 305 -5.54 -11.78 10.55
N LYS A 306 -4.92 -12.01 11.71
CA LYS A 306 -3.67 -11.32 12.08
C LYS A 306 -2.50 -11.77 11.19
N HIS A 307 -2.41 -13.08 10.93
CA HIS A 307 -1.37 -13.62 10.05
C HIS A 307 -1.57 -13.18 8.61
N PHE A 308 -2.82 -13.21 8.14
CA PHE A 308 -3.20 -12.65 6.85
C PHE A 308 -2.78 -11.18 6.71
N ALA A 309 -3.15 -10.32 7.66
CA ALA A 309 -2.76 -8.91 7.65
C ALA A 309 -1.24 -8.75 7.63
N TYR A 310 -0.50 -9.55 8.41
CA TYR A 310 0.96 -9.54 8.42
C TYR A 310 1.55 -9.88 7.03
N ILE A 311 1.04 -10.90 6.34
CA ILE A 311 1.46 -11.23 4.96
C ILE A 311 1.15 -10.06 4.01
N MET A 312 -0.05 -9.49 4.09
CA MET A 312 -0.48 -8.41 3.21
C MET A 312 0.30 -7.10 3.43
N GLU A 313 0.65 -6.76 4.67
CA GLU A 313 1.54 -5.64 5.01
C GLU A 313 2.94 -5.85 4.40
N ASN A 314 3.48 -7.07 4.50
CA ASN A 314 4.76 -7.38 3.87
C ASN A 314 4.68 -7.26 2.33
N MET A 315 3.64 -7.81 1.70
CA MET A 315 3.39 -7.68 0.26
C MET A 315 3.25 -6.22 -0.19
N ALA A 316 2.62 -5.37 0.62
CA ALA A 316 2.50 -3.94 0.34
C ALA A 316 3.87 -3.22 0.32
N GLN A 317 4.86 -3.72 1.07
CA GLN A 317 6.20 -3.14 1.14
C GLN A 317 7.26 -3.84 0.26
N LEU A 318 6.90 -4.90 -0.47
CA LEU A 318 7.81 -5.58 -1.39
C LEU A 318 8.27 -4.62 -2.49
N MET A 319 9.58 -4.56 -2.68
CA MET A 319 10.18 -3.82 -3.80
C MET A 319 10.15 -4.67 -5.06
N ILE A 320 10.06 -4.05 -6.24
CA ILE A 320 10.12 -4.79 -7.51
C ILE A 320 11.57 -4.82 -7.96
N ASN A 321 12.38 -5.54 -7.20
CA ASN A 321 13.75 -5.86 -7.52
C ASN A 321 14.03 -7.29 -7.06
N ASN A 322 14.51 -8.13 -7.97
CA ASN A 322 14.94 -9.47 -7.58
C ASN A 322 16.25 -9.36 -6.80
N SER A 323 16.28 -10.00 -5.64
CA SER A 323 17.47 -10.02 -4.77
C SER A 323 18.20 -11.35 -4.87
N ARG A 324 17.46 -12.41 -5.20
CA ARG A 324 17.93 -13.78 -5.39
C ARG A 324 17.29 -14.41 -6.62
N THR A 325 17.89 -15.47 -7.13
CA THR A 325 17.36 -16.15 -8.32
C THR A 325 16.19 -17.08 -7.97
N LEU A 326 15.47 -17.54 -8.99
CA LEU A 326 14.46 -18.58 -8.83
C LEU A 326 15.08 -19.90 -8.33
N GLU A 327 16.27 -20.26 -8.77
CA GLU A 327 16.99 -21.44 -8.32
C GLU A 327 17.28 -21.37 -6.81
N GLU A 328 17.83 -20.24 -6.35
CA GLU A 328 18.10 -20.01 -4.92
C GLU A 328 16.82 -20.05 -4.08
N LEU A 329 15.70 -19.54 -4.62
CA LEU A 329 14.39 -19.63 -3.97
C LEU A 329 13.93 -21.09 -3.82
N VAL A 330 14.07 -21.90 -4.88
CA VAL A 330 13.66 -23.31 -4.89
C VAL A 330 14.56 -24.16 -3.99
N ASP A 331 15.86 -23.88 -3.96
CA ASP A 331 16.80 -24.52 -3.03
C ASP A 331 16.43 -24.19 -1.58
N TYR A 332 16.09 -22.93 -1.28
CA TYR A 332 15.61 -22.53 0.04
C TYR A 332 14.32 -23.28 0.43
N LEU A 333 13.36 -23.42 -0.50
CA LEU A 333 12.15 -24.21 -0.27
C LEU A 333 12.48 -25.68 0.01
N TYR A 334 13.46 -26.24 -0.68
CA TYR A 334 13.87 -27.63 -0.50
C TYR A 334 14.48 -27.87 0.88
N GLU A 335 15.23 -26.92 1.40
CA GLU A 335 15.84 -27.01 2.73
C GLU A 335 14.83 -26.83 3.86
N ASN A 336 13.85 -25.93 3.71
CA ASN A 336 13.04 -25.44 4.82
C ASN A 336 11.58 -25.90 4.82
N ILE A 337 11.06 -26.43 3.70
CA ILE A 337 9.64 -26.79 3.57
C ILE A 337 9.46 -28.30 3.34
N SER A 338 8.64 -28.94 4.17
CA SER A 338 8.18 -30.32 4.00
C SER A 338 6.67 -30.44 4.20
N ASP A 339 6.08 -31.53 3.69
CA ASP A 339 4.67 -31.91 3.90
C ASP A 339 3.66 -30.79 3.59
N SER A 340 3.97 -29.95 2.61
CA SER A 340 3.20 -28.75 2.27
C SER A 340 2.80 -28.72 0.80
N ALA A 341 1.69 -28.04 0.51
CA ALA A 341 1.34 -27.62 -0.84
C ALA A 341 2.16 -26.36 -1.17
N ILE A 342 3.02 -26.41 -2.18
CA ILE A 342 3.85 -25.29 -2.60
C ILE A 342 3.33 -24.77 -3.94
N VAL A 343 2.86 -23.52 -3.96
CA VAL A 343 2.56 -22.79 -5.19
C VAL A 343 3.71 -21.86 -5.48
N ILE A 344 4.39 -22.05 -6.60
CA ILE A 344 5.44 -21.16 -7.08
C ILE A 344 4.87 -20.27 -8.18
N VAL A 345 4.69 -18.98 -7.88
CA VAL A 345 4.27 -17.96 -8.83
C VAL A 345 5.51 -17.37 -9.48
N THR A 346 5.66 -17.51 -10.80
CA THR A 346 6.88 -17.13 -11.52
C THR A 346 6.61 -16.64 -12.93
N HIS A 347 7.52 -15.83 -13.47
CA HIS A 347 7.49 -15.35 -14.86
C HIS A 347 7.96 -16.42 -15.83
N TYR A 348 8.97 -17.20 -15.45
CA TYR A 348 9.57 -18.22 -16.28
C TYR A 348 9.81 -19.51 -15.51
N VAL A 349 10.04 -20.59 -16.24
CA VAL A 349 10.46 -21.88 -15.71
C VAL A 349 11.59 -22.42 -16.59
N ASN A 350 12.59 -23.04 -15.98
CA ASN A 350 13.67 -23.72 -16.69
C ASN A 350 13.83 -25.17 -16.21
N TYR A 351 14.64 -25.95 -16.91
CA TYR A 351 14.85 -27.37 -16.61
C TYR A 351 15.41 -27.60 -15.20
N ASN A 352 16.34 -26.76 -14.75
CA ASN A 352 16.96 -26.89 -13.42
C ASN A 352 15.95 -26.71 -12.29
N VAL A 353 15.05 -25.73 -12.42
CA VAL A 353 13.96 -25.45 -11.48
C VAL A 353 12.96 -26.60 -11.45
N LEU A 354 12.61 -27.16 -12.61
CA LEU A 354 11.69 -28.31 -12.67
C LEU A 354 12.27 -29.58 -12.08
N HIS A 355 13.55 -29.84 -12.36
CA HIS A 355 14.26 -30.96 -11.74
C HIS A 355 14.31 -30.81 -10.21
N SER A 356 14.58 -29.60 -9.72
CA SER A 356 14.58 -29.29 -8.29
C SER A 356 13.18 -29.37 -7.67
N ALA A 357 12.14 -29.01 -8.42
CA ALA A 357 10.75 -29.23 -8.02
C ALA A 357 10.38 -30.73 -7.90
N GLY A 358 10.94 -31.59 -8.76
CA GLY A 358 10.83 -33.04 -8.58
C GLY A 358 11.39 -33.52 -7.25
N ARG A 359 12.53 -32.95 -6.82
CA ARG A 359 13.12 -33.23 -5.49
C ARG A 359 12.26 -32.73 -4.35
N LEU A 360 11.63 -31.56 -4.50
CA LEU A 360 10.65 -31.03 -3.55
C LEU A 360 9.46 -31.98 -3.40
N SER A 361 8.90 -32.48 -4.51
CA SER A 361 7.80 -33.45 -4.47
C SER A 361 8.19 -34.76 -3.79
N GLY A 362 9.45 -35.19 -3.94
CA GLY A 362 9.99 -36.36 -3.22
C GLY A 362 10.02 -36.23 -1.70
N LYS A 363 9.96 -35.01 -1.14
CA LYS A 363 9.85 -34.73 0.32
C LYS A 363 8.41 -34.74 0.84
N GLY A 364 7.44 -35.26 0.07
CA GLY A 364 6.03 -35.24 0.45
C GLY A 364 5.31 -33.93 0.16
N ASN A 365 5.99 -32.97 -0.49
CA ASN A 365 5.35 -31.72 -0.92
C ASN A 365 4.52 -31.95 -2.19
N LYS A 366 3.46 -31.18 -2.37
CA LYS A 366 2.79 -31.04 -3.68
C LYS A 366 3.22 -29.73 -4.30
N VAL A 367 3.94 -29.77 -5.42
CA VAL A 367 4.47 -28.56 -6.07
C VAL A 367 3.67 -28.24 -7.33
N GLN A 368 3.26 -26.99 -7.47
CA GLN A 368 2.66 -26.46 -8.69
C GLN A 368 3.28 -25.12 -9.05
N PHE A 369 3.46 -24.92 -10.34
CA PHE A 369 3.91 -23.65 -10.90
C PHE A 369 2.72 -22.89 -11.47
N ILE A 370 2.65 -21.60 -11.15
CA ILE A 370 1.81 -20.64 -11.85
C ILE A 370 2.76 -19.75 -12.67
N VAL A 371 2.75 -19.95 -13.98
CA VAL A 371 3.60 -19.19 -14.91
C VAL A 371 2.78 -18.03 -15.47
N LEU A 372 3.25 -16.81 -15.25
CA LEU A 372 2.52 -15.57 -15.60
C LEU A 372 2.71 -15.12 -17.05
N ASP A 373 3.72 -15.63 -17.73
CA ASP A 373 4.06 -15.26 -19.10
C ASP A 373 3.92 -16.47 -20.04
N ASP A 374 3.17 -16.28 -21.13
CA ASP A 374 2.95 -17.29 -22.16
C ASP A 374 4.18 -17.52 -23.04
N GLU A 375 5.12 -16.58 -23.09
CA GLU A 375 6.33 -16.72 -23.92
C GLU A 375 7.19 -17.90 -23.48
N TYR A 376 7.06 -18.33 -22.22
CA TYR A 376 7.74 -19.50 -21.67
C TYR A 376 6.88 -20.77 -21.67
N LYS A 377 5.78 -20.81 -22.44
CA LYS A 377 5.06 -22.07 -22.76
C LYS A 377 5.96 -22.96 -23.61
N TYR A 378 6.93 -23.62 -22.98
CA TYR A 378 7.71 -24.67 -23.62
C TYR A 378 6.79 -25.86 -23.94
N ASN A 379 6.65 -26.17 -25.23
CA ASN A 379 5.85 -27.29 -25.74
C ASN A 379 6.38 -28.68 -25.37
N ASP A 380 7.56 -28.80 -24.76
CA ASP A 380 8.24 -30.08 -24.51
C ASP A 380 8.36 -30.50 -23.04
N ILE A 381 7.80 -29.74 -22.10
CA ILE A 381 7.92 -30.07 -20.67
C ILE A 381 6.79 -31.05 -20.29
N ARG A 382 6.95 -32.31 -20.67
CA ARG A 382 6.22 -33.44 -20.07
C ARG A 382 6.96 -33.92 -18.84
N MET A 383 6.63 -33.34 -17.68
CA MET A 383 7.04 -33.88 -16.38
C MET A 383 5.83 -33.98 -15.46
N ASN A 384 5.98 -34.83 -14.43
CA ASN A 384 4.96 -35.23 -13.45
C ASN A 384 4.55 -34.09 -12.47
N THR A 385 4.70 -32.83 -12.90
CA THR A 385 4.50 -31.62 -12.12
C THR A 385 3.32 -30.86 -12.73
N ASP A 386 2.32 -30.53 -11.91
CA ASP A 386 1.18 -29.72 -12.36
C ASP A 386 1.69 -28.30 -12.66
N ILE A 387 1.77 -27.92 -13.95
CA ILE A 387 2.10 -26.56 -14.38
C ILE A 387 0.83 -25.90 -14.88
N VAL A 388 0.47 -24.77 -14.30
CA VAL A 388 -0.62 -23.90 -14.76
C VAL A 388 -0.01 -22.69 -15.42
N PHE A 389 -0.31 -22.52 -16.71
CA PHE A 389 0.03 -21.28 -17.42
C PHE A 389 -1.14 -20.32 -17.31
N LEU A 390 -0.86 -19.10 -16.84
CA LEU A 390 -1.79 -17.99 -16.85
C LEU A 390 -1.45 -17.08 -18.03
N SER A 391 -2.31 -17.10 -19.04
CA SER A 391 -2.21 -16.22 -20.20
C SER A 391 -2.85 -14.88 -19.89
N MET A 392 -2.04 -13.83 -19.71
CA MET A 392 -2.53 -12.48 -19.38
C MET A 392 -2.50 -11.49 -20.55
N LYS A 393 -2.02 -11.88 -21.74
CA LYS A 393 -2.07 -11.01 -22.94
C LYS A 393 -3.50 -10.60 -23.34
N ASN A 394 -4.53 -11.27 -22.80
CA ASN A 394 -5.95 -11.01 -23.08
C ASN A 394 -6.76 -10.48 -21.87
N ALA A 395 -6.13 -10.21 -20.72
CA ALA A 395 -6.82 -9.87 -19.46
C ALA A 395 -6.60 -8.41 -18.99
N VAL A 396 -6.01 -7.56 -19.83
CA VAL A 396 -5.79 -6.12 -19.59
C VAL A 396 -6.77 -5.28 -20.37
#